data_AF-X1FLP5-F1
#
_entry.id   AF-X1FLP5-F1
#
_cell.length_a   1.000
_cell.length_b   1.000
_cell.length_c   1.000
_cell.angle_alpha   90.00
_cell.angle_beta   90.00
_cell.angle_gamma   90.00
#
_symmetry.space_group_name_H-M   'P 1'
#
loop_
_entity.id
_entity.type
_entity.pdbx_description
1 polymer ?
#
loop_
_entity_poly.entity_id
_entity_poly.type
_entity_poly.pdbx_seq_one_letter_code
_entity_poly.pdbx_strand_id
1 'polypeptide(L)'
;MSFSGIEFMVLRFCVISSPTFSIPYAKEVIKTRVGDCNEHAVLFCSLTRAIGIPTKVVVGIVYVDGAFYYHAWNEVYWGRWVACDPVFGQHLADATHIKLEEGTLLDFINVVKLVGQLHIKIIRSS
;
A
#
# COMPACT_ATOMS: atom_id res chain seq x y z
N MET A 1 -22.96 -3.46 -6.95
CA MET A 1 -21.95 -4.45 -6.47
C MET A 1 -21.68 -4.15 -5.00
N SER A 2 -21.57 -5.15 -4.12
CA SER A 2 -21.46 -4.95 -2.67
C SER A 2 -19.99 -4.91 -2.20
N PHE A 3 -19.72 -4.34 -1.02
CA PHE A 3 -18.38 -4.28 -0.38
C PHE A 3 -17.64 -5.63 -0.36
N SER A 4 -18.39 -6.74 -0.43
CA SER A 4 -17.87 -8.10 -0.50
C SER A 4 -16.83 -8.32 -1.60
N GLY A 5 -16.93 -7.63 -2.75
CA GLY A 5 -15.99 -7.85 -3.87
C GLY A 5 -14.55 -7.45 -3.58
N ILE A 6 -14.35 -6.32 -2.89
CA ILE A 6 -13.02 -5.82 -2.49
C ILE A 6 -12.48 -6.67 -1.34
N GLU A 7 -13.35 -7.01 -0.39
CA GLU A 7 -13.02 -7.87 0.74
C GLU A 7 -12.53 -9.25 0.28
N PHE A 8 -13.23 -9.87 -0.68
CA PHE A 8 -12.81 -11.12 -1.31
C PHE A 8 -11.45 -10.99 -2.01
N MET A 9 -11.17 -9.85 -2.62
CA MET A 9 -9.91 -9.64 -3.34
C MET A 9 -8.73 -9.47 -2.37
N VAL A 10 -8.88 -8.64 -1.33
CA VAL A 10 -7.85 -8.45 -0.30
C VAL A 10 -7.59 -9.76 0.48
N LEU A 11 -8.63 -10.49 0.85
CA LEU A 11 -8.49 -11.72 1.65
C LEU A 11 -7.94 -12.92 0.87
N ARG A 12 -8.12 -12.97 -0.46
CA ARG A 12 -7.57 -14.06 -1.30
C ARG A 12 -6.20 -13.75 -1.92
N PHE A 13 -5.76 -12.49 -1.92
CA PHE A 13 -4.45 -12.08 -2.44
C PHE A 13 -3.35 -12.09 -1.37
N CYS A 14 -3.38 -13.07 -0.46
CA CYS A 14 -2.30 -13.30 0.51
C CYS A 14 -1.04 -13.80 -0.24
N VAL A 15 -0.20 -12.85 -0.64
CA VAL A 15 1.17 -13.05 -1.10
C VAL A 15 2.09 -12.79 0.09
N ILE A 16 3.11 -13.63 0.29
CA ILE A 16 3.91 -13.64 1.52
C ILE A 16 4.92 -12.47 1.45
N SER A 17 4.80 -11.49 2.35
CA SER A 17 5.74 -10.37 2.41
C SER A 17 7.09 -10.80 3.01
N SER A 18 8.19 -10.50 2.31
CA SER A 18 9.56 -10.60 2.83
C SER A 18 10.33 -9.37 2.35
N PRO A 19 11.08 -8.68 3.22
CA PRO A 19 11.70 -7.40 2.90
C PRO A 19 12.86 -7.59 1.92
N THR A 20 12.59 -7.44 0.62
CA THR A 20 13.61 -7.43 -0.42
C THR A 20 13.75 -6.01 -0.97
N PHE A 21 14.93 -5.41 -0.79
CA PHE A 21 15.27 -4.12 -1.38
C PHE A 21 15.55 -4.34 -2.88
N SER A 22 14.52 -4.48 -3.70
CA SER A 22 14.64 -4.75 -5.14
C SER A 22 13.65 -3.93 -5.94
N ILE A 23 14.04 -3.59 -7.17
CA ILE A 23 13.24 -2.77 -8.09
C ILE A 23 11.91 -3.49 -8.33
N PRO A 24 10.75 -2.83 -8.11
CA PRO A 24 9.48 -3.51 -8.06
C PRO A 24 9.08 -4.11 -9.41
N TYR A 25 8.95 -5.45 -9.47
CA TYR A 25 8.50 -6.17 -10.66
C TYR A 25 7.33 -7.09 -10.36
N ALA A 26 6.11 -6.66 -10.72
CA ALA A 26 4.87 -7.42 -10.52
C ALA A 26 4.89 -8.86 -11.10
N LYS A 27 5.68 -9.10 -12.15
CA LYS A 27 5.83 -10.42 -12.78
C LYS A 27 6.63 -11.41 -11.92
N GLU A 28 7.58 -10.91 -11.13
CA GLU A 28 8.40 -11.74 -10.24
C GLU A 28 7.63 -12.04 -8.94
N VAL A 29 6.89 -11.07 -8.39
CA VAL A 29 6.03 -11.24 -7.19
C VAL A 29 4.98 -12.35 -7.38
N ILE A 30 4.37 -12.44 -8.57
CA ILE A 30 3.41 -13.51 -8.90
C ILE A 30 4.06 -14.90 -8.82
N LYS A 31 5.35 -15.01 -9.14
CA LYS A 31 6.08 -16.30 -9.17
C LYS A 31 6.69 -16.67 -7.82
N THR A 32 7.33 -15.71 -7.16
CA THR A 32 8.07 -15.93 -5.92
C THR A 32 7.18 -15.89 -4.69
N ARG A 33 6.02 -15.23 -4.83
CA ARG A 33 5.17 -14.80 -3.71
C ARG A 33 5.93 -14.06 -2.62
N VAL A 34 7.00 -13.36 -3.01
CA VAL A 34 7.88 -12.59 -2.13
C VAL A 34 8.13 -11.24 -2.80
N GLY A 35 7.86 -10.17 -2.06
CA GLY A 35 8.19 -8.81 -2.47
C GLY A 35 8.04 -7.80 -1.34
N ASP A 36 8.51 -6.58 -1.55
CA ASP A 36 8.34 -5.48 -0.59
C ASP A 36 6.93 -4.84 -0.65
N CYS A 37 6.66 -3.81 0.17
CA CYS A 37 5.36 -3.14 0.19
C CYS A 37 5.00 -2.49 -1.15
N ASN A 38 5.99 -1.98 -1.91
CA ASN A 38 5.76 -1.37 -3.22
C ASN A 38 5.32 -2.42 -4.24
N GLU A 39 6.01 -3.56 -4.24
CA GLU A 39 5.73 -4.69 -5.13
C GLU A 39 4.32 -5.24 -4.95
N HIS A 40 3.88 -5.40 -3.71
CA HIS A 40 2.51 -5.82 -3.40
C HIS A 40 1.48 -4.78 -3.83
N ALA A 41 1.71 -3.50 -3.55
CA ALA A 41 0.79 -2.44 -3.90
C ALA A 41 0.65 -2.28 -5.43
N VAL A 42 1.75 -2.40 -6.17
CA VAL A 42 1.76 -2.36 -7.65
C VAL A 42 1.04 -3.58 -8.24
N LEU A 43 1.29 -4.77 -7.68
CA LEU A 43 0.62 -5.99 -8.12
C LEU A 43 -0.90 -5.89 -7.90
N PHE A 44 -1.34 -5.53 -6.68
CA PHE A 44 -2.75 -5.36 -6.36
C PHE A 44 -3.42 -4.36 -7.30
N CYS A 45 -2.81 -3.18 -7.48
CA CYS A 45 -3.28 -2.14 -8.39
C CYS A 45 -3.47 -2.65 -9.83
N SER A 46 -2.50 -3.41 -10.33
CA SER A 46 -2.53 -3.98 -11.68
C SER A 46 -3.70 -4.95 -11.86
N LEU A 47 -3.94 -5.79 -10.85
CA LEU A 47 -5.00 -6.80 -10.89
C LEU A 47 -6.40 -6.17 -10.74
N THR A 48 -6.57 -5.20 -9.84
CA THR A 48 -7.83 -4.44 -9.74
C THR A 48 -8.17 -3.73 -11.05
N ARG A 49 -7.17 -3.11 -11.69
CA ARG A 49 -7.36 -2.41 -12.97
C ARG A 49 -7.71 -3.38 -14.10
N ALA A 50 -7.13 -4.58 -14.10
CA ALA A 50 -7.45 -5.62 -15.08
C ALA A 50 -8.91 -6.08 -15.03
N ILE A 51 -9.56 -6.00 -13.86
CA ILE A 51 -11.00 -6.28 -13.71
C ILE A 51 -11.88 -5.02 -13.79
N GLY A 52 -11.32 -3.90 -14.25
CA GLY A 52 -12.06 -2.66 -14.51
C GLY A 52 -12.27 -1.76 -13.28
N ILE A 53 -11.62 -2.03 -12.15
CA ILE A 53 -11.72 -1.19 -10.94
C ILE A 53 -10.60 -0.13 -10.98
N PRO A 54 -10.92 1.18 -11.07
CA PRO A 54 -9.91 2.23 -10.98
C PRO A 54 -9.22 2.16 -9.62
N THR A 55 -7.90 2.03 -9.65
CA THR A 55 -7.08 1.85 -8.43
C THR A 55 -5.81 2.66 -8.55
N LYS A 56 -5.29 3.17 -7.44
CA LYS A 56 -4.03 3.90 -7.34
C LYS A 56 -3.08 3.18 -6.40
N VAL A 57 -1.79 3.38 -6.62
CA VAL A 57 -0.77 3.10 -5.60
C VAL A 57 -0.51 4.39 -4.85
N VAL A 58 -0.49 4.28 -3.53
CA VAL A 58 -0.30 5.39 -2.60
C VAL A 58 0.91 5.09 -1.75
N VAL A 59 1.72 6.11 -1.46
CA VAL A 59 2.87 6.00 -0.56
C VAL A 59 2.78 7.04 0.54
N GLY A 60 3.34 6.69 1.68
CA GLY A 60 3.34 7.56 2.84
C GLY A 60 4.00 6.92 4.03
N ILE A 61 3.46 7.19 5.21
CA ILE A 61 3.93 6.61 6.45
C ILE A 61 2.80 5.91 7.19
N VAL A 62 3.12 4.81 7.87
CA VAL A 62 2.19 4.07 8.72
C VAL A 62 2.76 3.92 10.12
N TYR A 63 1.90 4.08 11.13
CA TYR A 63 2.26 3.85 12.52
C TYR A 63 2.15 2.36 12.87
N VAL A 64 3.29 1.74 13.19
CA VAL A 64 3.38 0.34 13.61
C VAL A 64 4.33 0.25 14.79
N ASP A 65 3.95 -0.50 15.83
CA ASP A 65 4.82 -0.83 16.97
C ASP A 65 5.59 0.35 17.61
N GLY A 66 4.96 1.52 17.69
CA GLY A 66 5.56 2.68 18.38
C GLY A 66 6.26 3.68 17.47
N ALA A 67 6.38 3.42 16.16
CA ALA A 67 7.08 4.29 15.22
C ALA A 67 6.34 4.42 13.88
N PHE A 68 6.68 5.45 13.12
CA PHE A 68 6.18 5.66 11.75
C PHE A 68 7.21 5.14 10.74
N TYR A 69 6.75 4.33 9.80
CA TYR A 69 7.57 3.73 8.75
C TYR A 69 7.06 4.09 7.37
N TYR A 70 7.96 4.20 6.40
CA TYR A 70 7.57 4.28 4.99
C TYR A 70 6.71 3.07 4.61
N HIS A 71 5.62 3.31 3.89
CA HIS A 71 4.74 2.24 3.41
C HIS A 71 4.08 2.59 2.08
N ALA A 72 3.73 1.55 1.33
CA ALA A 72 2.97 1.65 0.10
C ALA A 72 1.70 0.80 0.21
N TRP A 73 0.56 1.39 -0.13
CA TRP A 73 -0.76 0.76 -0.13
C TRP A 73 -1.58 1.20 -1.35
N ASN A 74 -2.90 0.99 -1.33
CA ASN A 74 -3.77 1.27 -2.46
C ASN A 74 -5.01 2.10 -2.13
N GLU A 75 -5.52 2.81 -3.14
CA GLU A 75 -6.85 3.40 -3.11
C GLU A 75 -7.66 2.87 -4.28
N VAL A 76 -8.82 2.28 -4.00
CA VAL A 76 -9.76 1.76 -5.01
C VAL A 76 -10.96 2.69 -5.15
N TYR A 77 -11.48 2.87 -6.35
CA TYR A 77 -12.67 3.69 -6.59
C TYR A 77 -13.96 2.87 -6.48
N TRP A 78 -14.82 3.20 -5.52
CA TRP A 78 -16.11 2.57 -5.28
C TRP A 78 -17.18 3.60 -4.91
N GLY A 79 -17.55 4.46 -5.86
CA GLY A 79 -18.38 5.65 -5.62
C GLY A 79 -17.64 6.78 -4.87
N ARG A 80 -16.53 6.44 -4.22
CA ARG A 80 -15.50 7.32 -3.67
C ARG A 80 -14.16 6.58 -3.66
N TRP A 81 -13.07 7.30 -3.47
CA TRP A 81 -11.77 6.67 -3.19
C TRP A 81 -11.80 6.03 -1.81
N VAL A 82 -11.45 4.75 -1.74
CA VAL A 82 -11.40 3.95 -0.53
C VAL A 82 -9.98 3.41 -0.38
N ALA A 83 -9.31 3.79 0.70
CA ALA A 83 -7.98 3.28 1.00
C ALA A 83 -8.07 1.82 1.49
N CYS A 84 -7.23 0.96 0.94
CA CYS A 84 -7.06 -0.43 1.35
C CYS A 84 -5.58 -0.77 1.36
N ASP A 85 -5.17 -1.64 2.27
CA ASP A 85 -3.81 -2.10 2.39
C ASP A 85 -3.74 -3.64 2.24
N PRO A 86 -3.38 -4.15 1.05
CA PRO A 86 -3.22 -5.59 0.84
C PRO A 86 -2.03 -6.18 1.61
N VAL A 87 -1.04 -5.37 2.01
CA VAL A 87 0.14 -5.83 2.76
C VAL A 87 -0.24 -6.19 4.20
N PHE A 88 -1.10 -5.38 4.83
CA PHE A 88 -1.64 -5.64 6.17
C PHE A 88 -3.01 -6.35 6.16
N GLY A 89 -3.51 -6.75 4.99
CA GLY A 89 -4.81 -7.42 4.86
C GLY A 89 -6.01 -6.54 5.20
N GLN A 90 -5.84 -5.22 5.13
CA GLN A 90 -6.87 -4.24 5.47
C GLN A 90 -7.71 -3.88 4.23
N HIS A 91 -8.98 -4.28 4.22
CA HIS A 91 -9.93 -3.87 3.19
C HIS A 91 -10.32 -2.38 3.31
N LEU A 92 -10.15 -1.81 4.50
CA LEU A 92 -10.21 -0.39 4.81
C LEU A 92 -8.96 -0.05 5.59
N ALA A 93 -8.08 0.77 5.02
CA ALA A 93 -6.90 1.27 5.72
C ALA A 93 -7.37 2.08 6.94
N ASP A 94 -6.75 1.83 8.09
CA ASP A 94 -7.05 2.53 9.33
C ASP A 94 -6.44 3.94 9.36
N ALA A 95 -6.70 4.68 10.45
CA ALA A 95 -6.19 6.03 10.63
C ALA A 95 -4.67 6.11 10.85
N THR A 96 -3.96 4.97 10.92
CA THR A 96 -2.50 4.96 11.07
C THR A 96 -1.78 5.28 9.76
N HIS A 97 -2.49 5.24 8.62
CA HIS A 97 -1.99 5.53 7.29
C HIS A 97 -2.04 7.02 6.98
N ILE A 98 -0.87 7.67 6.91
CA ILE A 98 -0.73 9.07 6.52
C ILE A 98 -0.18 9.13 5.10
N LYS A 99 -1.06 9.48 4.15
CA LYS A 99 -0.73 9.67 2.74
C LYS A 99 0.23 10.84 2.54
N LEU A 100 1.31 10.61 1.79
CA LEU A 100 2.23 11.66 1.37
C LEU A 100 2.15 11.92 -0.13
N GLU A 101 2.04 10.87 -0.94
CA GLU A 101 1.99 10.99 -2.41
C GLU A 101 1.18 9.86 -3.06
N GLU A 102 0.68 10.10 -4.26
CA GLU A 102 0.09 9.06 -5.13
C GLU A 102 0.64 9.19 -6.55
N GLY A 103 0.81 8.09 -7.29
CA GLY A 103 1.20 8.19 -8.69
C GLY A 103 2.20 7.15 -9.17
N THR A 104 3.27 7.63 -9.80
CA THR A 104 4.27 6.80 -10.49
C THR A 104 5.43 6.43 -9.56
N LEU A 105 6.24 5.46 -10.00
CA LEU A 105 7.42 5.02 -9.25
C LEU A 105 8.42 6.16 -8.99
N LEU A 106 8.51 7.14 -9.89
CA LEU A 106 9.39 8.31 -9.71
C LEU A 106 8.94 9.18 -8.54
N ASP A 107 7.62 9.31 -8.34
CA ASP A 107 7.04 10.07 -7.22
C ASP A 107 7.38 9.39 -5.89
N PHE A 108 7.42 8.05 -5.88
CA PHE A 108 7.71 7.26 -4.67
C PHE A 108 9.16 7.39 -4.22
N ILE A 109 10.12 7.51 -5.15
CA ILE A 109 11.53 7.76 -4.83
C ILE A 109 11.70 9.06 -4.05
N ASN A 110 10.91 10.10 -4.38
CA ASN A 110 10.97 11.37 -3.67
C ASN A 110 10.43 11.25 -2.24
N VAL A 111 9.38 10.44 -2.04
CA VAL A 111 8.83 10.18 -0.70
C VAL A 111 9.80 9.42 0.19
N VAL A 112 10.50 8.41 -0.34
CA VAL A 112 11.53 7.68 0.43
C VAL A 112 12.61 8.64 0.96
N LYS A 113 13.07 9.57 0.12
CA LYS A 113 14.04 10.60 0.52
C LYS A 113 13.47 11.54 1.58
N LEU A 114 12.22 11.97 1.41
CA LEU A 114 11.52 12.83 2.37
C LEU A 114 11.42 12.15 3.73
N VAL A 115 10.96 10.89 3.78
CA VAL A 115 10.79 10.13 5.03
C VAL A 115 12.11 10.02 5.79
N GLY A 116 13.24 9.84 5.11
CA GLY A 116 14.56 9.83 5.75
C GLY A 116 14.97 11.15 6.41
N GLN A 117 14.32 12.27 6.09
CA GLN A 117 14.57 13.59 6.66
C GLN A 117 13.53 13.99 7.73
N LEU A 118 12.40 13.29 7.80
CA LEU A 118 11.32 13.61 8.73
C LEU A 118 11.71 13.28 10.17
N HIS A 119 11.46 14.23 11.07
CA HIS A 119 11.57 14.03 12.52
C HIS A 119 10.15 14.01 13.10
N ILE A 120 9.69 12.83 13.52
CA ILE A 120 8.34 12.65 14.07
C ILE A 120 8.44 12.51 15.59
N LYS A 121 7.76 13.41 16.30
CA LYS A 121 7.62 13.38 17.76
C LYS A 121 6.18 13.01 18.12
N ILE A 122 6.00 11.90 18.82
CA ILE A 122 4.70 11.48 19.32
C ILE A 122 4.39 12.27 20.59
N ILE A 123 3.30 13.03 20.58
CA ILE A 123 2.81 13.75 21.75
C ILE A 123 1.59 13.00 22.28
N ARG A 124 1.62 12.63 23.56
CA ARG A 124 0.45 12.05 24.23
C ARG A 124 -0.43 13.20 24.74
N SER A 125 -1.71 13.15 24.42
CA SER A 125 -2.70 13.99 25.10
C SER A 125 -3.05 13.33 26.42
N SER A 126 -2.78 14.03 27.53
CA SER A 126 -3.26 13.72 28.88
C SER A 126 -4.72 14.11 29.07
#